data_AF-A0A7C9PZ02-F1
#
_entry.id   AF-A0A7C9PZ02-F1
#
_cell.length_a   1.000
_cell.length_b   1.000
_cell.length_c   1.000
_cell.angle_alpha   90.00
_cell.angle_beta   90.00
_cell.angle_gamma   90.00
#
_symmetry.space_group_name_H-M   'P 1'
#
loop_
_entity.id
_entity.type
_entity.pdbx_description
1 polymer ?
#
loop_
_entity_poly.entity_id
_entity_poly.type
_entity_poly.pdbx_seq_one_letter_code
_entity_poly.pdbx_strand_id
1 'polypeptide(L)'
;MKFRKYSLFSIILYKLGKSLLMRGSYPKAIQILEKCRILLQGNGNSTLLALTFFDLAGLYHKIHRLEKSRLFYKDALRLFRRLGHLDSVADAAIALGNVELQLGQLQQAKRRLEEVREYYANNQNRLKEINKLLKVAERLTQ
;
A
#
# COMPACT_ATOMS: atom_id res chain seq x y z
N MET A 1 25.05 20.84 0.82
CA MET A 1 24.28 20.96 -0.45
C MET A 1 23.80 19.64 -1.09
N LYS A 2 24.40 18.47 -0.80
CA LYS A 2 24.03 17.17 -1.44
C LYS A 2 22.61 16.66 -1.09
N PHE A 3 22.20 16.72 0.19
CA PHE A 3 20.91 16.17 0.67
C PHE A 3 19.65 16.80 0.05
N ARG A 4 19.64 18.13 -0.19
CA ARG A 4 18.50 18.82 -0.84
C ARG A 4 18.29 18.39 -2.29
N LYS A 5 19.36 18.10 -3.05
CA LYS A 5 19.26 17.64 -4.45
C LYS A 5 18.62 16.26 -4.54
N TYR A 6 19.00 15.33 -3.66
CA TYR A 6 18.40 13.99 -3.61
C TYR A 6 16.92 14.01 -3.19
N SER A 7 16.54 14.96 -2.32
CA SER A 7 15.13 15.14 -1.90
C SER A 7 14.25 15.56 -3.09
N LEU A 8 14.64 16.61 -3.83
CA LEU A 8 13.86 17.07 -4.98
C LEU A 8 13.81 16.00 -6.08
N PHE A 9 14.92 15.31 -6.32
CA PHE A 9 14.98 14.24 -7.32
C PHE A 9 14.04 13.07 -6.98
N SER A 10 13.97 12.68 -5.70
CA SER A 10 13.04 11.63 -5.25
C SER A 10 11.57 12.01 -5.45
N ILE A 11 11.20 13.27 -5.22
CA ILE A 11 9.85 13.78 -5.45
C ILE A 11 9.49 13.74 -6.95
N ILE A 12 10.43 14.11 -7.81
CA ILE A 12 10.24 14.08 -9.28
C ILE A 12 10.04 12.64 -9.74
N LEU A 13 10.88 11.70 -9.28
CA LEU A 13 10.75 10.28 -9.62
C LEU A 13 9.40 9.72 -9.15
N TYR A 14 8.98 10.04 -7.93
CA TYR A 14 7.67 9.64 -7.44
C TYR A 14 6.54 10.15 -8.34
N LYS A 15 6.54 11.45 -8.67
CA LYS A 15 5.53 12.06 -9.57
C LYS A 15 5.53 11.40 -10.96
N LEU A 16 6.70 11.12 -11.52
CA LEU A 16 6.81 10.41 -12.79
C LEU A 16 6.25 8.98 -12.69
N GLY A 17 6.57 8.26 -11.62
CA GLY A 17 6.02 6.93 -11.32
C GLY A 17 4.49 6.94 -11.26
N LYS A 18 3.89 7.91 -10.56
CA LYS A 18 2.43 8.11 -10.53
C LYS A 18 1.84 8.39 -11.91
N SER A 19 2.48 9.24 -12.69
CA SER A 19 2.01 9.55 -14.05
C SER A 19 2.02 8.31 -14.95
N LEU A 20 3.08 7.50 -14.87
CA LEU A 20 3.17 6.22 -15.61
C LEU A 20 2.11 5.22 -15.14
N LEU A 21 1.82 5.17 -13.84
CA LEU A 21 0.75 4.35 -13.27
C LEU A 21 -0.62 4.76 -13.83
N MET A 22 -0.92 6.06 -13.90
CA MET A 22 -2.15 6.59 -14.48
C MET A 22 -2.29 6.28 -15.98
N ARG A 23 -1.16 6.21 -16.69
CA ARG A 23 -1.10 5.82 -18.12
C ARG A 23 -1.13 4.31 -18.34
N GLY A 24 -1.27 3.49 -17.29
CA GLY A 24 -1.28 2.02 -17.39
C GLY A 24 0.07 1.38 -17.71
N SER A 25 1.16 2.15 -17.72
CA SER A 25 2.52 1.65 -18.03
C SER A 25 3.16 1.00 -16.79
N TYR A 26 2.57 -0.11 -16.31
CA TYR A 26 2.95 -0.72 -15.02
C TYR A 26 4.43 -1.13 -14.93
N PRO A 27 5.07 -1.77 -15.93
CA PRO A 27 6.49 -2.13 -15.80
C PRO A 27 7.41 -0.91 -15.65
N LYS A 28 7.14 0.16 -16.40
CA LYS A 28 7.91 1.42 -16.31
C LYS A 28 7.65 2.12 -14.96
N ALA A 29 6.40 2.14 -14.50
CA ALA A 29 6.05 2.71 -13.20
C ALA A 29 6.79 1.99 -12.05
N ILE A 30 6.83 0.66 -12.06
CA ILE A 30 7.58 -0.15 -11.08
C ILE A 30 9.06 0.24 -11.10
N GLN A 31 9.70 0.28 -12.28
CA GLN A 31 11.12 0.64 -12.38
C GLN A 31 11.43 2.03 -11.79
N ILE A 32 10.59 3.02 -12.07
CA ILE A 32 10.78 4.39 -11.57
C ILE A 32 10.53 4.46 -10.05
N LEU A 33 9.49 3.81 -9.55
CA LEU A 33 9.18 3.80 -8.12
C LEU A 33 10.19 2.99 -7.29
N GLU A 34 10.78 1.92 -7.82
CA GLU A 34 11.89 1.20 -7.17
C GLU A 34 13.13 2.08 -7.04
N LYS A 35 13.48 2.85 -8.09
CA LYS A 35 14.55 3.86 -8.01
C LYS A 35 14.24 4.92 -6.95
N CYS A 36 13.00 5.40 -6.92
CA CYS A 36 12.53 6.33 -5.90
C CYS A 36 12.70 5.77 -4.48
N ARG A 37 12.27 4.52 -4.25
CA ARG A 37 12.40 3.82 -2.96
C ARG A 37 13.84 3.75 -2.48
N ILE A 38 14.77 3.34 -3.34
CA ILE A 38 16.21 3.22 -3.01
C ILE A 38 16.77 4.58 -2.58
N LEU A 39 16.44 5.64 -3.32
CA LEU A 39 16.87 7.00 -2.97
C LEU A 39 16.28 7.46 -1.63
N LEU A 40 15.02 7.13 -1.35
CA LEU A 40 14.33 7.54 -0.13
C LEU A 40 14.84 6.83 1.12
N GLN A 41 15.26 5.56 1.01
CA GLN A 41 15.84 4.81 2.13
C GLN A 41 17.10 5.47 2.70
N GLY A 42 17.91 6.14 1.86
CA GLY A 42 19.12 6.84 2.31
C GLY A 42 18.92 8.30 2.73
N ASN A 43 17.72 8.87 2.53
CA ASN A 43 17.54 10.33 2.52
C ASN A 43 16.46 10.84 3.49
N GLY A 44 15.84 9.96 4.29
CA GLY A 44 15.06 10.32 5.48
C GLY A 44 13.63 10.79 5.27
N ASN A 45 13.10 10.84 4.04
CA ASN A 45 11.69 11.20 3.80
C ASN A 45 10.77 9.97 3.95
N SER A 46 10.50 9.62 5.21
CA SER A 46 9.69 8.46 5.60
C SER A 46 8.27 8.49 5.04
N THR A 47 7.66 9.67 4.91
CA THR A 47 6.31 9.84 4.35
C THR A 47 6.27 9.46 2.88
N LEU A 48 7.17 10.02 2.07
CA LEU A 48 7.24 9.71 0.65
C LEU A 48 7.67 8.25 0.42
N LEU A 49 8.48 7.69 1.32
CA LEU A 49 8.85 6.28 1.30
C LEU A 49 7.63 5.38 1.54
N ALA A 50 6.78 5.70 2.53
CA ALA A 50 5.55 4.95 2.82
C ALA A 50 4.58 4.97 1.63
N LEU A 51 4.39 6.14 1.01
CA LEU A 51 3.58 6.28 -0.21
C LEU A 51 4.15 5.48 -1.38
N THR A 52 5.47 5.52 -1.57
CA THR A 52 6.15 4.75 -2.63
C THR A 52 5.96 3.24 -2.43
N PHE A 53 6.04 2.76 -1.19
CA PHE A 53 5.74 1.37 -0.87
C PHE A 53 4.29 0.99 -1.17
N PHE A 54 3.33 1.84 -0.79
CA PHE A 54 1.91 1.61 -1.06
C PHE A 54 1.62 1.53 -2.56
N ASP A 55 2.20 2.44 -3.37
CA ASP A 55 2.01 2.44 -4.82
C ASP A 55 2.69 1.24 -5.50
N LEU A 56 3.89 0.85 -5.07
CA LEU A 56 4.54 -0.38 -5.54
C LEU A 56 3.69 -1.60 -5.21
N ALA A 57 3.15 -1.68 -3.99
CA ALA A 57 2.27 -2.77 -3.59
C ALA A 57 1.03 -2.89 -4.49
N GLY A 58 0.38 -1.77 -4.79
CA GLY A 58 -0.76 -1.72 -5.71
C GLY A 58 -0.40 -2.11 -7.15
N LEU A 59 0.78 -1.71 -7.64
CA LEU A 59 1.27 -2.14 -8.95
C LEU A 59 1.53 -3.65 -8.99
N TYR A 60 2.22 -4.20 -7.98
CA TYR A 60 2.46 -5.64 -7.88
C TYR A 60 1.16 -6.43 -7.72
N HIS A 61 0.15 -5.87 -7.05
CA HIS A 61 -1.19 -6.45 -6.98
C HIS A 61 -1.83 -6.54 -8.37
N LYS A 62 -1.81 -5.45 -9.14
CA LYS A 62 -2.37 -5.39 -10.50
C LYS A 62 -1.73 -6.37 -11.49
N ILE A 63 -0.45 -6.69 -11.32
CA ILE A 63 0.25 -7.67 -12.15
C ILE A 63 0.28 -9.09 -11.52
N HIS A 64 -0.61 -9.37 -10.56
CA HIS A 64 -0.76 -10.66 -9.87
C HIS A 64 0.51 -11.19 -9.18
N ARG A 65 1.44 -10.30 -8.81
CA ARG A 65 2.60 -10.64 -7.96
C ARG A 65 2.23 -10.46 -6.48
N LEU A 66 1.27 -11.27 -6.03
CA LEU A 66 0.60 -11.13 -4.73
C LEU A 66 1.58 -11.15 -3.54
N GLU A 67 2.55 -12.05 -3.54
CA GLU A 67 3.56 -12.12 -2.47
C GLU A 67 4.40 -10.84 -2.34
N LYS A 68 4.85 -10.28 -3.47
CA LYS A 68 5.55 -8.99 -3.47
C LYS A 68 4.64 -7.86 -3.01
N SER A 69 3.41 -7.83 -3.50
CA SER A 69 2.40 -6.85 -3.08
C SER A 69 2.18 -6.87 -1.56
N ARG A 70 2.02 -8.06 -0.98
CA ARG A 70 1.84 -8.25 0.46
C ARG A 70 3.01 -7.66 1.26
N LEU A 71 4.25 -7.95 0.86
CA LEU A 71 5.44 -7.42 1.54
C LEU A 71 5.48 -5.90 1.50
N PHE A 72 5.24 -5.31 0.33
CA PHE A 72 5.25 -3.85 0.19
C PHE A 72 4.10 -3.16 0.94
N TYR A 73 2.90 -3.76 0.97
CA TYR A 73 1.82 -3.24 1.81
C TYR A 73 2.15 -3.32 3.30
N LYS A 74 2.80 -4.39 3.77
CA LYS A 74 3.27 -4.49 5.17
C LYS A 74 4.30 -3.41 5.50
N ASP A 75 5.22 -3.12 4.58
CA ASP A 75 6.21 -2.04 4.76
C ASP A 75 5.56 -0.66 4.81
N ALA A 76 4.61 -0.38 3.91
CA ALA A 76 3.83 0.85 3.91
C ALA A 76 3.05 1.01 5.22
N LEU A 77 2.31 -0.03 5.63
CA LEU A 77 1.51 -0.04 6.86
C LEU A 77 2.37 0.26 8.10
N ARG A 78 3.55 -0.37 8.20
CA ARG A 78 4.49 -0.14 9.31
C ARG A 78 4.97 1.31 9.36
N LEU A 79 5.29 1.91 8.21
CA LEU A 79 5.70 3.30 8.17
C LEU A 79 4.56 4.27 8.46
N PHE A 80 3.37 4.06 7.88
CA PHE A 80 2.21 4.91 8.18
C PHE A 80 1.84 4.88 9.67
N ARG A 81 1.93 3.71 10.33
CA ARG A 81 1.74 3.59 11.78
C ARG A 81 2.77 4.42 12.56
N ARG A 82 4.05 4.35 12.17
CA ARG A 82 5.12 5.17 12.81
C ARG A 82 4.93 6.66 12.60
N LEU A 83 4.35 7.06 11.47
CA LEU A 83 4.11 8.47 11.13
C LEU A 83 2.79 9.01 11.71
N GLY A 84 1.94 8.16 12.29
CA GLY A 84 0.62 8.56 12.80
C GLY A 84 -0.41 8.86 11.71
N HIS A 85 -0.20 8.41 10.47
CA HIS A 85 -1.12 8.65 9.35
C HIS A 85 -2.27 7.63 9.37
N LEU A 86 -3.21 7.79 10.31
CA LEU A 86 -4.25 6.79 10.60
C LEU A 86 -5.11 6.41 9.38
N ASP A 87 -5.49 7.37 8.53
CA ASP A 87 -6.24 7.06 7.30
C ASP A 87 -5.42 6.21 6.32
N SER A 88 -4.12 6.52 6.17
CA SER A 88 -3.22 5.71 5.33
C SER A 88 -2.94 4.33 5.93
N VAL A 89 -2.95 4.20 7.27
CA VAL A 89 -2.89 2.91 7.97
C VAL A 89 -4.12 2.08 7.60
N ALA A 90 -5.31 2.67 7.69
CA ALA A 90 -6.56 1.99 7.37
C ALA A 90 -6.62 1.56 5.89
N ASP A 91 -6.26 2.45 4.96
CA ASP A 91 -6.18 2.14 3.52
C ASP A 91 -5.18 1.00 3.22
N ALA A 92 -3.97 1.07 3.80
CA ALA A 92 -2.96 0.02 3.64
C ALA A 92 -3.42 -1.31 4.24
N ALA A 93 -4.15 -1.28 5.35
CA ALA A 93 -4.67 -2.47 5.98
C ALA A 93 -5.82 -3.12 5.17
N ILE A 94 -6.73 -2.34 4.58
CA ILE A 94 -7.76 -2.87 3.67
C ILE A 94 -7.11 -3.51 2.45
N ALA A 95 -6.17 -2.81 1.81
CA ALA A 95 -5.49 -3.31 0.61
C ALA A 95 -4.68 -4.57 0.90
N LEU A 96 -3.96 -4.60 2.03
CA LEU A 96 -3.23 -5.79 2.49
C LEU A 96 -4.19 -6.96 2.77
N GLY A 97 -5.32 -6.70 3.44
CA GLY A 97 -6.33 -7.71 3.72
C GLY A 97 -6.87 -8.34 2.43
N ASN A 98 -7.16 -7.55 1.40
CA ASN A 98 -7.56 -8.06 0.09
C ASN A 98 -6.49 -8.96 -0.55
N VAL A 99 -5.21 -8.56 -0.51
CA VAL A 99 -4.10 -9.39 -1.02
C VAL A 99 -3.93 -10.68 -0.21
N GLU A 100 -4.06 -10.60 1.12
CA GLU A 100 -4.00 -11.76 2.02
C GLU A 100 -5.14 -12.75 1.74
N LEU A 101 -6.37 -12.28 1.43
CA LEU A 101 -7.46 -13.15 0.99
C LEU A 101 -7.13 -13.89 -0.31
N GLN A 102 -6.56 -13.20 -1.29
CA GLN A 102 -6.15 -13.82 -2.56
C GLN A 102 -5.02 -14.84 -2.40
N LEU A 103 -4.21 -14.70 -1.34
CA LEU A 103 -3.15 -15.64 -0.97
C LEU A 103 -3.63 -16.78 -0.05
N GLY A 104 -4.92 -16.84 0.30
CA GLY A 104 -5.48 -17.84 1.22
C GLY A 104 -5.15 -17.58 2.70
N GLN A 105 -4.63 -16.41 3.06
CA GLN A 105 -4.29 -16.00 4.43
C GLN A 105 -5.52 -15.43 5.15
N LEU A 106 -6.57 -16.26 5.22
CA LEU A 106 -7.92 -15.84 5.60
C LEU A 106 -7.97 -15.29 7.03
N GLN A 107 -7.29 -15.95 7.97
CA GLN A 107 -7.27 -15.54 9.38
C GLN A 107 -6.57 -14.19 9.58
N GLN A 108 -5.45 -13.94 8.89
CA GLN A 108 -4.74 -12.67 8.98
C GLN A 108 -5.56 -11.54 8.34
N ALA A 109 -6.14 -11.81 7.16
CA ALA A 109 -6.99 -10.86 6.47
C ALA A 109 -8.22 -10.47 7.30
N LYS A 110 -8.91 -11.44 7.89
CA LYS A 110 -10.11 -11.21 8.71
C LYS A 110 -9.82 -10.31 9.91
N ARG A 111 -8.81 -10.65 10.72
CA ARG A 111 -8.40 -9.84 11.88
C ARG A 111 -8.09 -8.40 11.50
N ARG A 112 -7.37 -8.22 10.39
CA ARG A 112 -6.99 -6.90 9.88
C ARG A 112 -8.19 -6.09 9.39
N LEU A 113 -9.11 -6.72 8.68
CA LEU A 113 -10.33 -6.08 8.20
C LEU A 113 -11.27 -5.71 9.36
N GLU A 114 -11.33 -6.52 10.41
CA GLU A 114 -12.07 -6.22 11.64
C GLU A 114 -11.48 -5.00 12.38
N GLU A 115 -10.15 -4.93 12.53
CA GLU A 115 -9.45 -3.77 13.11
C GLU A 115 -9.82 -2.47 12.37
N VAL A 116 -9.82 -2.48 11.04
CA VAL A 116 -10.12 -1.28 10.24
C VAL A 116 -11.63 -0.97 10.20
N ARG A 117 -12.49 -1.97 10.35
CA ARG A 117 -13.94 -1.77 10.40
C ARG A 117 -14.33 -0.87 11.58
N GLU A 118 -13.69 -1.06 12.73
CA GLU A 118 -13.91 -0.24 13.92
C GLU A 118 -13.45 1.20 13.70
N TYR A 119 -12.30 1.41 13.04
CA TYR A 119 -11.82 2.75 12.68
C TYR A 119 -12.78 3.51 11.78
N TYR A 120 -13.39 2.84 10.80
CA TYR A 120 -14.36 3.43 9.88
C TYR A 120 -15.83 3.26 10.29
N ALA A 121 -16.13 3.10 11.58
CA ALA A 121 -17.50 2.90 12.08
C ALA A 121 -18.52 3.95 11.58
N ASN A 122 -18.07 5.18 11.33
CA ASN A 122 -18.92 6.28 10.85
C ASN A 122 -18.85 6.53 9.33
N ASN A 123 -18.05 5.74 8.57
CA ASN A 123 -17.87 5.92 7.14
C ASN A 123 -18.55 4.78 6.36
N GLN A 124 -19.80 5.02 5.95
CA GLN A 124 -20.63 4.01 5.27
C GLN A 124 -20.00 3.43 4.00
N ASN A 125 -19.27 4.24 3.22
CA ASN A 125 -18.64 3.77 1.99
C ASN A 125 -17.48 2.81 2.27
N ARG A 126 -16.64 3.13 3.27
CA ARG A 126 -15.55 2.23 3.69
C ARG A 126 -16.07 0.95 4.33
N LEU A 127 -17.12 1.04 5.15
CA LEU A 127 -17.76 -0.14 5.72
C LEU A 127 -18.32 -1.10 4.66
N LYS A 128 -18.92 -0.58 3.57
CA LYS A 128 -19.38 -1.41 2.46
C LYS A 128 -18.24 -2.21 1.82
N GLU A 129 -17.10 -1.57 1.59
CA GLU A 129 -15.90 -2.21 1.04
C GLU A 129 -15.35 -3.30 1.98
N ILE A 130 -15.17 -2.96 3.26
CA ILE A 130 -14.63 -3.88 4.28
C ILE A 130 -15.56 -5.08 4.47
N ASN A 131 -16.88 -4.86 4.58
CA ASN A 131 -17.86 -5.92 4.75
C ASN A 131 -17.92 -6.85 3.53
N LYS A 132 -17.68 -6.33 2.32
CA LYS A 132 -17.56 -7.16 1.12
C LYS A 132 -16.37 -8.12 1.22
N LEU A 133 -15.22 -7.63 1.68
CA LEU A 133 -14.02 -8.45 1.85
C LEU A 133 -14.18 -9.47 3.00
N LEU A 134 -14.81 -9.08 4.11
CA LEU A 134 -15.12 -10.00 5.22
C LEU A 134 -16.05 -11.14 4.78
N LYS A 135 -17.09 -10.86 3.99
CA LYS A 135 -17.95 -11.90 3.41
C LYS A 135 -17.19 -12.87 2.51
N VAL A 136 -16.19 -12.40 1.77
CA VAL A 136 -15.32 -13.27 0.97
C VAL A 136 -14.48 -14.16 1.89
N ALA A 137 -13.93 -13.60 2.97
CA ALA A 137 -13.18 -14.36 3.97
C ALA A 137 -14.02 -15.50 4.58
N GLU A 138 -15.26 -15.20 4.98
CA GLU A 138 -16.19 -16.17 5.58
C GLU A 138 -16.55 -17.30 4.62
N ARG A 139 -16.82 -16.99 3.35
CA ARG A 139 -17.12 -17.99 2.33
C ARG A 139 -15.96 -18.93 2.04
N LEU A 140 -14.73 -18.45 2.15
CA LEU A 140 -13.52 -19.26 1.90
C LEU A 140 -13.11 -20.11 3.12
N THR A 141 -13.74 -19.89 4.28
CA THR A 141 -13.50 -20.69 5.50
C THR A 141 -14.52 -21.82 5.72
N GLN A 142 -15.60 -21.88 4.93
CA GLN A 142 -16.61 -22.94 4.94
C GLN A 142 -16.30 -23.98 3.88
#